data_AF-A0A2V5UHU1-F1
#
_entry.id   AF-A0A2V5UHU1-F1
#
_cell.length_a   1.000
_cell.length_b   1.000
_cell.length_c   1.000
_cell.angle_alpha   90.00
_cell.angle_beta   90.00
_cell.angle_gamma   90.00
#
_symmetry.space_group_name_H-M   'P 1'
#
loop_
_entity.id
_entity.type
_entity.pdbx_description
1 polymer ?
#
loop_
_entity_poly.entity_id
_entity_poly.type
_entity_poly.pdbx_seq_one_letter_code
_entity_poly.pdbx_strand_id
1 'polypeptide(L)'
;MSFSPQSTLSDVEKLDVLRRLDQFREWHSLDDKRFCLVCGKIIVGSQIEIAGGTRGNGPLRLTCPTERCNSIPMDWVLPTDELVALAATTTPDDQSTASLRVADRGEEHGGLASRLRKFALHLKLAS
;
A
#
# COMPACT_ATOMS: atom_id res chain seq x y z
N MET A 1 30.70 -9.88 4.22
CA MET A 1 29.89 -8.81 4.85
C MET A 1 28.67 -9.47 5.44
N SER A 2 28.56 -9.46 6.78
CA SER A 2 27.49 -10.17 7.48
C SER A 2 26.22 -9.32 7.42
N PHE A 3 25.18 -9.82 6.76
CA PHE A 3 23.84 -9.25 6.90
C PHE A 3 23.34 -9.65 8.29
N SER A 4 23.43 -8.72 9.23
CA SER A 4 22.71 -8.86 10.49
C SER A 4 21.23 -9.04 10.17
N PRO A 5 20.55 -10.05 10.74
CA PRO A 5 19.10 -10.17 10.56
C PRO A 5 18.49 -8.88 11.08
N GLN A 6 17.72 -8.20 10.23
CA GLN A 6 16.88 -7.10 10.68
C GLN A 6 16.01 -7.69 11.78
N SER A 7 16.25 -7.29 13.03
CA SER A 7 15.51 -7.79 14.18
C SER A 7 14.03 -7.52 13.93
N THR A 8 13.28 -8.57 13.62
CA THR A 8 11.83 -8.53 13.54
C THR A 8 11.33 -8.10 14.91
N LEU A 9 10.69 -6.94 14.99
CA LEU A 9 10.07 -6.48 16.23
C LEU A 9 9.10 -7.55 16.72
N SER A 10 9.08 -7.80 18.02
CA SER A 10 8.02 -8.61 18.63
C SER A 10 6.66 -7.92 18.44
N ASP A 11 5.57 -8.68 18.57
CA ASP A 11 4.22 -8.14 18.41
C ASP A 11 3.92 -7.01 19.41
N VAL A 12 4.43 -7.15 20.64
CA VAL A 12 4.29 -6.13 21.69
C VAL A 12 5.03 -4.85 21.30
N GLU A 13 6.29 -4.97 20.87
CA GLU A 13 7.09 -3.81 20.41
C GLU A 13 6.46 -3.16 19.18
N LYS A 14 5.93 -3.95 18.25
CA LYS A 14 5.24 -3.44 17.06
C LYS A 14 4.01 -2.63 17.46
N LEU A 15 3.18 -3.17 18.35
CA LEU A 15 1.99 -2.47 18.84
C LEU A 15 2.35 -1.16 19.54
N ASP A 16 3.40 -1.15 20.36
CA ASP A 16 3.90 0.05 21.03
C ASP A 16 4.40 1.09 20.03
N VAL A 17 5.10 0.67 18.97
CA VAL A 17 5.52 1.57 17.88
C VAL A 17 4.32 2.15 17.13
N LEU A 18 3.30 1.34 16.82
CA LEU A 18 2.07 1.81 16.18
C LEU A 18 1.38 2.88 17.04
N ARG A 19 1.17 2.61 18.33
CA ARG A 19 0.61 3.56 19.29
C ARG A 19 1.40 4.85 19.40
N ARG A 20 2.74 4.76 19.39
CA ARG A 20 3.62 5.94 19.54
C ARG A 20 3.64 6.83 18.31
N LEU A 21 3.56 6.25 17.11
CA LEU A 21 3.75 6.95 15.85
C LEU A 21 2.44 7.34 15.15
N ASP A 22 1.34 6.62 15.34
CA ASP A 22 0.00 7.02 14.92
C ASP A 22 -0.79 7.56 16.12
N GLN A 23 -0.49 8.79 16.52
CA GLN A 23 -1.06 9.41 17.73
C GLN A 23 -2.50 9.90 17.55
N PHE A 24 -3.00 9.93 16.32
CA PHE A 24 -4.32 10.49 16.02
C PHE A 24 -5.46 9.48 16.23
N ARG A 25 -5.13 8.17 16.21
CA ARG A 25 -6.07 7.06 16.36
C ARG A 25 -5.43 5.97 17.20
N GLU A 26 -6.16 5.42 18.15
CA GLU A 26 -5.62 4.40 19.04
C GLU A 26 -5.53 3.04 18.36
N TRP A 27 -4.38 2.39 18.53
CA TRP A 27 -4.16 0.98 18.20
C TRP A 27 -4.31 0.15 19.47
N HIS A 28 -5.39 -0.62 19.57
CA HIS A 28 -5.67 -1.50 20.71
C HIS A 28 -4.98 -2.85 20.56
N SER A 29 -4.95 -3.35 19.33
CA SER A 29 -4.35 -4.61 18.95
C SER A 29 -3.65 -4.52 17.58
N LEU A 30 -2.87 -5.55 17.22
CA LEU A 30 -2.35 -5.68 15.86
C LEU A 30 -3.41 -6.10 14.84
N ASP A 31 -4.59 -6.53 15.29
CA ASP A 31 -5.71 -6.90 14.42
C ASP A 31 -6.60 -5.71 14.07
N ASP A 32 -6.36 -4.56 14.70
CA ASP A 32 -7.03 -3.32 14.37
C ASP A 32 -6.83 -2.99 12.89
N LYS A 33 -7.87 -2.40 12.29
CA LYS A 33 -7.91 -2.09 10.86
C LYS A 33 -7.89 -0.59 10.64
N ARG A 34 -7.34 -0.18 9.50
CA ARG A 34 -7.44 1.17 8.95
C ARG A 34 -7.79 1.10 7.48
N PHE A 35 -8.48 2.11 6.98
CA PHE A 35 -8.66 2.32 5.56
C PHE A 35 -7.63 3.33 5.07
N CYS A 36 -6.86 2.95 4.05
CA CYS A 36 -5.88 3.83 3.43
C CYS A 36 -6.55 4.67 2.35
N LEU A 37 -6.59 5.99 2.52
CA LEU A 37 -7.20 6.92 1.55
C LEU A 37 -6.45 6.97 0.22
N VAL A 38 -5.16 6.60 0.19
CA VAL A 38 -4.33 6.65 -1.03
C VAL A 38 -4.58 5.44 -1.93
N CYS A 39 -4.52 4.23 -1.39
CA CYS A 39 -4.68 3.00 -2.18
C CYS A 39 -6.09 2.40 -2.12
N GLY A 40 -6.99 2.94 -1.28
CA GLY A 40 -8.37 2.48 -1.15
C GLY A 40 -8.52 1.09 -0.51
N LYS A 41 -7.49 0.61 0.20
CA LYS A 41 -7.48 -0.73 0.81
C LYS A 41 -7.59 -0.68 2.32
N ILE A 42 -8.17 -1.74 2.88
CA ILE A 42 -8.11 -2.02 4.30
C ILE A 42 -6.72 -2.58 4.63
N ILE A 43 -6.07 -2.00 5.62
CA ILE A 43 -4.78 -2.43 6.15
C ILE A 43 -4.94 -2.86 7.61
N VAL A 44 -4.16 -3.86 8.01
CA VAL A 44 -4.19 -4.43 9.37
C VAL A 44 -2.90 -4.08 10.10
N GLY A 45 -2.97 -3.79 11.39
CA GLY A 45 -1.81 -3.37 12.20
C GLY A 45 -0.61 -4.30 12.09
N SER A 46 -0.84 -5.61 12.10
CA SER A 46 0.17 -6.66 11.92
C SER A 46 0.91 -6.58 10.58
N GLN A 47 0.29 -6.01 9.55
CA GLN A 47 0.89 -5.89 8.21
C GLN A 47 1.63 -4.56 8.03
N ILE A 48 1.30 -3.52 8.80
CA ILE A 48 1.93 -2.20 8.66
C ILE A 48 3.45 -2.31 8.71
N GLU A 49 4.08 -1.68 7.73
CA GLU A 49 5.53 -1.66 7.61
C GLU A 49 6.11 -0.58 8.50
N ILE A 50 7.20 -0.91 9.19
CA ILE A 50 7.95 0.01 10.04
C ILE A 50 9.30 0.20 9.39
N ALA A 51 9.47 1.34 8.72
CA ALA A 51 10.69 1.72 8.02
C ALA A 51 11.47 2.78 8.82
N GLY A 52 12.78 2.68 8.87
CA GLY A 52 13.63 3.61 9.63
C GLY A 52 14.87 2.93 10.18
N GLY A 53 15.77 3.69 10.79
CA GLY A 53 16.98 3.13 11.40
C GLY A 53 18.14 2.82 10.45
N THR A 54 18.12 3.27 9.18
CA THR A 54 19.20 2.99 8.20
C THR A 54 20.60 3.50 8.60
N ARG A 55 20.68 4.35 9.63
CA ARG A 55 21.93 4.80 10.28
C ARG A 55 22.00 4.46 11.78
N GLY A 56 21.34 3.38 12.19
CA GLY A 56 21.32 2.88 13.58
C GLY A 56 20.42 3.66 14.55
N ASN A 57 19.94 4.87 14.19
CA ASN A 57 19.09 5.67 15.09
C ASN A 57 18.14 6.67 14.39
N GLY A 58 17.91 6.53 13.08
CA GLY A 58 16.96 7.39 12.35
C GLY A 58 15.52 7.16 12.84
N PRO A 59 14.65 8.19 12.85
CA PRO A 59 13.29 8.05 13.36
C PRO A 59 12.52 6.96 12.60
N LEU A 60 11.84 6.10 13.35
CA LEU A 60 10.92 5.11 12.81
C LEU A 60 9.74 5.81 12.12
N ARG A 61 9.24 5.19 11.05
CA ARG A 61 8.10 5.64 10.25
C ARG A 61 7.19 4.47 9.99
N LEU A 62 5.88 4.74 9.98
CA LEU A 62 4.87 3.78 9.58
C LEU A 62 4.55 4.00 8.09
N THR A 63 4.50 2.91 7.32
CA THR A 63 4.15 2.94 5.90
C THR A 63 3.06 1.92 5.57
N CYS A 64 2.21 2.26 4.61
CA CYS A 64 1.16 1.38 4.13
C CYS A 64 1.78 0.10 3.53
N PRO A 65 1.30 -1.10 3.88
CA PRO A 65 1.86 -2.37 3.38
C PRO A 65 1.54 -2.66 1.91
N THR A 66 0.76 -1.81 1.24
CA THR A 66 0.44 -2.01 -0.18
C THR A 66 1.63 -1.62 -1.02
N GLU A 67 2.06 -2.49 -1.93
CA GLU A 67 3.13 -2.20 -2.88
C GLU A 67 2.93 -0.86 -3.59
N ARG A 68 3.99 -0.06 -3.66
CA ARG A 68 4.02 1.26 -4.30
C ARG A 68 3.06 2.29 -3.67
N CYS A 69 2.48 2.01 -2.50
CA CYS A 69 1.74 3.00 -1.72
C CYS A 69 2.68 3.69 -0.73
N ASN A 70 2.79 5.01 -0.81
CA ASN A 70 3.62 5.83 0.09
C ASN A 70 2.81 6.46 1.23
N SER A 71 1.63 5.93 1.50
CA SER A 71 0.71 6.45 2.50
C SER A 71 1.27 6.32 3.92
N ILE A 72 1.06 7.35 4.72
CA ILE A 72 1.50 7.51 6.10
C ILE A 72 0.28 7.59 7.04
N PRO A 73 0.45 7.53 8.37
CA PRO A 73 -0.68 7.54 9.32
C PRO A 73 -1.70 8.66 9.09
N MET A 74 -1.28 9.84 8.62
CA MET A 74 -2.20 10.94 8.32
C MET A 74 -3.26 10.60 7.26
N ASP A 75 -2.97 9.66 6.36
CA ASP A 75 -3.89 9.27 5.28
C ASP A 75 -4.78 8.08 5.67
N TRP A 76 -4.73 7.64 6.92
CA TRP A 76 -5.45 6.46 7.40
C TRP A 76 -6.65 6.86 8.26
N VAL A 77 -7.79 6.26 7.98
CA VAL A 77 -9.03 6.50 8.74
C VAL A 77 -9.55 5.20 9.33
N LEU A 78 -10.45 5.30 10.32
CA LEU A 78 -11.18 4.13 10.78
C LEU A 78 -12.06 3.61 9.64
N PRO A 79 -12.07 2.30 9.37
CA PRO A 79 -12.96 1.74 8.36
C PRO A 79 -14.42 1.93 8.77
N THR A 80 -15.21 2.60 7.94
CA THR A 80 -16.68 2.59 8.02
C THR A 80 -17.22 1.54 7.07
N ASP A 81 -18.49 1.17 7.22
CA ASP A 81 -19.13 0.16 6.36
C ASP A 81 -19.07 0.54 4.86
N GLU A 82 -19.18 1.83 4.55
CA GLU A 82 -19.07 2.35 3.17
C GLU A 82 -17.65 2.18 2.61
N LEU A 83 -16.62 2.47 3.43
CA LEU A 83 -15.22 2.31 3.03
C LEU A 83 -14.83 0.84 2.88
N VAL A 84 -15.39 -0.04 3.70
CA VAL A 84 -15.21 -1.49 3.57
C VAL A 84 -15.83 -2.00 2.27
N ALA A 85 -17.04 -1.54 1.92
CA ALA A 85 -17.67 -1.88 0.64
C ALA A 85 -16.85 -1.39 -0.56
N LEU A 86 -16.30 -0.17 -0.50
CA LEU A 86 -15.42 0.37 -1.54
C LEU A 86 -14.14 -0.46 -1.70
N ALA A 87 -13.50 -0.85 -0.59
CA ALA A 87 -12.30 -1.68 -0.62
C ALA A 87 -12.53 -3.03 -1.31
N ALA A 88 -13.71 -3.64 -1.11
CA ALA A 88 -14.07 -4.91 -1.74
C ALA A 88 -14.17 -4.84 -3.27
N THR A 89 -14.48 -3.65 -3.83
CA THR A 89 -14.52 -3.45 -5.29
C THR A 89 -13.16 -3.17 -5.93
N THR A 90 -12.13 -2.91 -5.12
CA THR A 90 -10.81 -2.44 -5.58
C THR A 90 -9.75 -3.55 -5.58
N THR A 91 -10.16 -4.81 -5.42
CA THR A 91 -9.23 -5.95 -5.50
C THR A 91 -8.70 -6.11 -6.93
N PRO A 92 -7.38 -6.04 -7.16
CA PRO A 92 -6.82 -6.67 -8.34
C PRO A 92 -6.85 -8.17 -8.11
N ASP A 93 -7.85 -8.84 -8.69
CA ASP A 93 -7.80 -10.28 -8.92
C ASP A 93 -6.57 -10.56 -9.79
N ASP A 94 -5.51 -11.08 -9.18
CA ASP A 94 -4.39 -11.66 -9.91
C ASP A 94 -4.28 -13.14 -9.54
N GLN A 95 -5.30 -13.91 -9.92
CA GLN A 95 -5.13 -15.36 -10.11
C GLN A 95 -6.22 -16.01 -10.99
N SER A 96 -5.79 -16.49 -12.16
CA SER A 96 -5.94 -17.89 -12.61
C SER A 96 -6.53 -18.13 -14.02
N THR A 97 -5.59 -18.43 -14.92
CA THR A 97 -5.50 -19.59 -15.84
C THR A 97 -6.54 -19.89 -16.94
N ALA A 98 -5.97 -20.38 -18.05
CA ALA A 98 -6.52 -21.22 -19.12
C ALA A 98 -6.82 -20.55 -20.48
N SER A 99 -5.83 -20.68 -21.37
CA SER A 99 -5.96 -21.07 -22.78
C SER A 99 -7.31 -20.82 -23.47
N LEU A 100 -7.37 -19.77 -24.29
CA LEU A 100 -7.97 -19.91 -25.61
C LEU A 100 -6.84 -20.15 -26.60
N ARG A 101 -6.67 -21.41 -27.01
CA ARG A 101 -5.92 -21.74 -28.22
C ARG A 101 -6.67 -21.09 -29.38
N VAL A 102 -6.09 -20.05 -29.97
CA VAL A 102 -6.50 -19.57 -31.28
C VAL A 102 -5.37 -19.89 -32.24
N ALA A 103 -5.76 -20.67 -33.25
CA ALA A 103 -4.91 -21.18 -34.29
C ALA A 103 -4.24 -20.06 -35.08
N ASP A 104 -3.03 -20.38 -35.50
CA ASP A 104 -2.34 -19.89 -36.69
C ASP A 104 -3.29 -19.50 -37.83
N ARG A 105 -3.18 -18.23 -38.27
CA ARG A 105 -3.16 -17.79 -39.69
C ARG A 105 -3.18 -16.26 -39.80
N GLY A 106 -2.24 -15.73 -40.57
CA GLY A 106 -2.49 -14.56 -41.43
C GLY A 106 -1.83 -13.26 -41.01
N GLU A 107 -0.65 -13.04 -41.58
CA GLU A 107 -0.15 -11.76 -42.11
C GLU A 107 -1.26 -10.75 -42.49
N GLU A 108 -1.16 -9.49 -42.05
CA GLU A 108 -0.95 -8.34 -42.94
C GLU A 108 -1.05 -6.97 -42.24
N HIS A 109 -0.22 -6.10 -42.79
CA HIS A 109 0.01 -4.67 -42.58
C HIS A 109 -1.22 -3.77 -42.32
N GLY A 110 -1.05 -2.77 -41.45
CA GLY A 110 -1.89 -1.57 -41.45
C GLY A 110 -1.79 -0.77 -40.16
N GLY A 111 -1.09 0.36 -40.20
CA GLY A 111 -0.86 1.21 -39.04
C GLY A 111 -2.07 2.04 -38.58
N LEU A 112 -1.71 3.11 -37.85
CA LEU A 112 -2.48 4.31 -37.49
C LEU A 112 -3.67 4.18 -36.51
N ALA A 113 -3.41 4.53 -35.24
CA ALA A 113 -4.06 5.63 -34.49
C ALA A 113 -3.88 5.39 -32.97
N SER A 114 -2.95 6.08 -32.31
CA SER A 114 -3.21 7.34 -31.61
C SER A 114 -4.27 7.24 -30.50
N ARG A 115 -3.83 7.32 -29.23
CA ARG A 115 -4.26 8.37 -28.26
C ARG A 115 -3.85 8.03 -26.82
N LEU A 116 -2.65 8.44 -26.44
CA LEU A 116 -2.27 8.61 -25.02
C LEU A 116 -2.88 9.92 -24.50
N ARG A 117 -3.75 9.86 -23.49
CA ARG A 117 -4.14 11.05 -22.70
C ARG A 117 -3.31 11.10 -21.42
N LYS A 118 -2.45 12.12 -21.35
CA LYS A 118 -1.67 12.54 -20.19
C LYS A 118 -2.59 13.31 -19.23
N PHE A 119 -2.49 13.06 -17.93
CA PHE A 119 -2.78 14.08 -16.92
C PHE A 119 -1.75 13.98 -15.79
N ALA A 120 -0.87 14.98 -15.77
CA ALA A 120 0.00 15.29 -14.65
C ALA A 120 -0.60 16.50 -13.93
N LEU A 121 -0.81 16.40 -12.63
CA LEU A 121 -1.13 17.55 -11.78
C LEU A 121 0.04 17.80 -10.85
N HIS A 122 0.75 18.89 -11.18
CA HIS A 122 1.72 19.55 -10.33
C HIS A 122 0.98 20.33 -9.25
N LEU A 123 1.27 20.08 -7.98
CA LEU A 123 0.94 21.00 -6.89
C LEU A 123 2.25 21.59 -6.32
N LYS A 124 2.32 22.90 -6.47
CA LYS A 124 3.42 23.80 -6.14
C LYS A 124 3.20 24.27 -4.70
N LEU A 125 4.16 24.01 -3.81
CA LEU A 125 4.22 24.65 -2.50
C LEU A 125 4.62 26.12 -2.67
N ALA A 126 3.93 26.99 -1.93
CA ALA A 126 4.37 28.35 -1.63
C ALA A 126 3.89 28.70 -0.22
N SER A 127 4.83 28.80 0.73
CA SER A 127 5.04 29.92 1.68
C SER A 127 6.13 29.52 2.67
#